data_AF-A0A0H1B8G9-F1
#
_entry.id   AF-A0A0H1B8G9-F1
#
_cell.length_a   1.000
_cell.length_b   1.000
_cell.length_c   1.000
_cell.angle_alpha   90.00
_cell.angle_beta   90.00
_cell.angle_gamma   90.00
#
_symmetry.space_group_name_H-M   'P 1'
#
loop_
_entity.id
_entity.type
_entity.pdbx_description
1 polymer ?
#
loop_
_entity_poly.entity_id
_entity_poly.type
_entity_poly.pdbx_seq_one_letter_code
_entity_poly.pdbx_strand_id
1 'polypeptide(L)' 'MEEGKPPKIDTTRAPRAGEQDGREYYFTTRDAFQSLIDEGGFIEWAQFSGNYYGTSTKAVRDVAEKKRICILDIEME' A
#
# COMPACT_ATOMS: atom_id res chain seq x y z
N MET A 1 -2.19 14.60 21.33
CA MET A 1 -1.86 13.24 20.87
C MET A 1 -1.94 13.26 19.36
N GLU A 2 -0.84 12.99 18.67
CA GLU A 2 -0.81 13.05 17.20
C GLU A 2 -1.63 11.88 16.64
N GLU A 3 -2.66 12.18 15.84
CA GLU A 3 -3.62 11.17 15.38
C GLU A 3 -2.92 10.17 14.44
N GLY A 4 -2.94 8.88 14.83
CA GLY A 4 -2.40 7.79 14.02
C GLY A 4 -3.03 7.74 12.63
N LYS A 5 -2.26 7.33 11.63
CA LYS A 5 -2.74 7.20 10.24
C LYS A 5 -2.31 5.86 9.65
N PRO A 6 -3.24 5.10 9.05
CA PRO A 6 -2.85 3.94 8.26
C PRO A 6 -2.11 4.36 6.99
N PRO A 7 -1.15 3.54 6.50
CA PRO A 7 -0.58 3.75 5.18
C PRO A 7 -1.64 3.51 4.10
N LYS A 8 -1.39 4.04 2.91
CA LYS A 8 -2.18 3.69 1.73
C LYS A 8 -1.67 2.36 1.19
N ILE A 9 -2.59 1.58 0.66
CA ILE A 9 -2.30 0.26 0.09
C ILE A 9 -1.98 0.40 -1.39
N ASP A 10 -0.94 -0.27 -1.85
CA ASP A 10 -0.64 -0.44 -3.27
C ASP A 10 -1.52 -1.55 -3.84
N THR A 11 -2.06 -1.36 -5.04
CA THR A 11 -2.86 -2.40 -5.71
C THR A 11 -2.70 -2.42 -7.22
N THR A 12 -2.79 -3.61 -7.80
CA THR A 12 -2.84 -3.79 -9.27
C THR A 12 -4.25 -3.68 -9.85
N ARG A 13 -5.26 -3.56 -8.99
CA ARG A 13 -6.64 -3.37 -9.43
C ARG A 13 -6.74 -2.02 -10.13
N ALA A 14 -7.39 -1.97 -11.29
CA ALA A 14 -7.68 -0.69 -11.93
C ALA A 14 -8.58 0.20 -11.04
N PRO A 15 -8.37 1.53 -11.02
CA PRO A 15 -9.26 2.45 -10.31
C PRO A 15 -10.69 2.35 -10.84
N ARG A 16 -11.66 2.37 -9.93
CA ARG A 16 -13.08 2.50 -10.24
C ARG A 16 -13.41 3.95 -10.54
N ALA A 17 -14.57 4.19 -11.15
CA ALA A 17 -15.06 5.54 -11.42
C ALA A 17 -15.08 6.38 -10.13
N GLY A 18 -14.39 7.51 -10.17
CA GLY A 18 -14.27 8.44 -9.06
C GLY A 18 -13.12 8.18 -8.08
N GLU A 19 -12.46 7.02 -8.13
CA GLU A 19 -11.21 6.78 -7.38
C GLU A 19 -10.05 7.56 -7.99
N GLN A 20 -9.08 7.94 -7.15
CA GLN A 20 -7.89 8.67 -7.57
C GLN A 20 -6.64 8.02 -6.98
N ASP A 21 -5.58 7.97 -7.78
CA ASP A 21 -4.28 7.50 -7.34
C ASP A 21 -3.75 8.34 -6.17
N GLY A 22 -3.23 7.66 -5.16
CA GLY A 22 -2.80 8.26 -3.91
C GLY A 22 -3.92 8.83 -3.07
N ARG A 23 -5.21 8.61 -3.38
CA ARG A 23 -6.37 8.97 -2.54
C ARG A 23 -6.97 7.76 -1.84
N GLU A 24 -7.43 6.76 -2.59
CA GLU A 24 -7.90 5.48 -2.03
C GLU A 24 -6.75 4.49 -1.90
N TYR A 25 -6.05 4.26 -3.01
CA TYR A 25 -4.94 3.32 -3.16
C TYR A 25 -3.80 3.99 -3.92
N TYR A 26 -2.62 3.38 -3.88
CA TYR A 26 -1.63 3.56 -4.92
C TYR A 26 -1.89 2.52 -6.02
N PHE A 27 -2.41 2.97 -7.15
CA PHE A 27 -2.72 2.10 -8.28
C PHE A 27 -1.45 1.89 -9.12
N THR A 28 -1.06 0.64 -9.29
CA THR A 28 0.15 0.27 -10.03
C THR A 28 -0.16 -0.84 -11.04
N THR A 29 0.80 -1.14 -11.93
CA THR A 29 0.68 -2.28 -12.84
C THR A 29 1.11 -3.56 -12.14
N ARG A 30 0.67 -4.71 -12.67
CA ARG A 30 1.09 -6.02 -12.15
C ARG A 30 2.60 -6.20 -12.20
N ASP A 31 3.23 -5.82 -13.31
CA ASP A 31 4.67 -5.98 -13.50
C ASP A 31 5.45 -5.14 -12.48
N ALA A 32 5.06 -3.87 -12.28
CA ALA A 32 5.71 -2.99 -11.31
C ALA A 32 5.51 -3.48 -9.86
N PHE A 33 4.32 -4.00 -9.53
CA PHE A 33 4.07 -4.61 -8.22
C PHE A 33 4.96 -5.83 -8.00
N GLN A 34 5.06 -6.72 -8.99
CA GLN A 34 5.85 -7.94 -8.89
C GLN A 34 7.35 -7.63 -8.78
N SER A 35 7.87 -6.68 -9.55
CA SER A 35 9.25 -6.21 -9.39
C SER A 35 9.52 -5.72 -7.97
N LEU A 36 8.57 -4.98 -7.38
CA LEU A 36 8.72 -4.49 -6.01
C LEU A 36 8.63 -5.60 -4.96
N ILE A 37 7.89 -6.70 -5.23
CA ILE A 37 7.96 -7.91 -4.40
C ILE A 37 9.38 -8.50 -4.47
N ASP A 38 9.93 -8.65 -5.67
CA ASP A 38 11.25 -9.26 -5.89
C ASP A 38 12.38 -8.44 -5.25
N GLU A 39 12.20 -7.12 -5.17
CA GLU A 39 13.09 -6.18 -4.49
C GLU A 39 12.89 -6.14 -2.96
N GLY A 40 11.92 -6.88 -2.40
CA GLY A 40 11.61 -6.85 -0.96
C GLY A 40 10.98 -5.53 -0.49
N GLY A 41 10.28 -4.83 -1.38
CA GLY A 41 9.74 -3.48 -1.13
C GLY A 41 8.44 -3.44 -0.32
N PHE A 42 7.83 -4.60 -0.04
CA PHE A 42 6.58 -4.74 0.72
C PHE A 42 6.83 -5.26 2.13
N ILE A 43 6.09 -4.72 3.10
CA ILE A 43 6.01 -5.25 4.47
C ILE A 43 5.12 -6.49 4.47
N GLU A 44 3.99 -6.40 3.78
CA GLU A 44 3.03 -7.48 3.54
C GLU A 44 2.40 -7.29 2.17
N TRP A 45 1.96 -8.39 1.55
CA TRP A 45 1.13 -8.35 0.36
C TRP A 45 0.35 -9.65 0.22
N ALA A 46 -0.78 -9.58 -0.48
CA ALA A 46 -1.61 -10.73 -0.80
C ALA A 46 -2.24 -10.56 -2.18
N GLN A 47 -2.69 -11.69 -2.75
CA GLN A 47 -3.50 -11.68 -3.97
C GLN A 47 -4.96 -11.96 -3.63
N PHE A 48 -5.85 -11.08 -4.09
CA PHE A 48 -7.28 -11.22 -3.91
C PHE A 48 -8.02 -10.91 -5.22
N SER A 49 -8.92 -11.80 -5.62
CA SER A 49 -9.70 -11.66 -6.87
C SER A 49 -8.83 -11.31 -8.09
N GLY A 50 -7.68 -11.97 -8.21
CA GLY A 50 -6.73 -11.79 -9.31
C GLY A 50 -5.86 -10.52 -9.26
N ASN A 51 -6.06 -9.63 -8.28
CA ASN A 51 -5.26 -8.42 -8.10
C ASN A 51 -4.35 -8.54 -6.88
N TYR A 52 -3.17 -7.91 -6.92
CA TYR A 52 -2.32 -7.78 -5.76
C TYR A 52 -2.71 -6.56 -4.93
N TYR A 53 -2.50 -6.68 -3.62
CA TYR A 53 -2.66 -5.64 -2.63
C TYR A 53 -1.50 -5.74 -1.64
N GLY A 54 -0.92 -4.63 -1.22
CA GLY A 54 0.16 -4.67 -0.25
C GLY A 54 0.49 -3.34 0.40
N THR A 55 1.14 -3.43 1.56
CA THR A 55 1.66 -2.29 2.30
C THR A 55 3.13 -2.11 1.95
N SER A 56 3.44 -1.17 1.05
CA SER A 56 4.84 -0.89 0.70
C SER A 56 5.58 -0.18 1.83
N THR A 57 6.89 -0.45 1.93
CA THR A 57 7.79 0.29 2.83
C THR A 57 7.76 1.80 2.53
N LYS A 58 7.56 2.16 1.26
CA LYS A 58 7.36 3.55 0.83
C LYS A 58 6.09 4.15 1.46
N ALA A 59 4.95 3.46 1.39
CA ALA A 59 3.70 3.97 1.93
C ALA A 59 3.77 4.24 3.44
N VAL A 60 4.52 3.42 4.19
CA VAL A 60 4.81 3.65 5.62
C VAL A 60 5.67 4.90 5.83
N ARG A 61 6.74 5.05 5.04
CA ARG A 61 7.60 6.25 5.08
C ARG A 61 6.82 7.52 4.78
N ASP A 62 5.92 7.49 3.80
CA ASP A 62 5.09 8.65 3.43
C ASP A 62 4.20 9.14 4.60
N VAL A 63 3.80 8.25 5.51
CA VAL A 63 3.07 8.64 6.74
C VAL A 63 4.01 9.26 7.75
N ALA A 64 5.18 8.64 7.97
CA ALA A 64 6.19 9.13 8.90
C ALA A 64 6.75 10.50 8.51
N GLU A 65 6.97 10.75 7.22
CA GLU A 65 7.43 12.04 6.70
C GLU A 65 6.43 13.17 6.93
N LYS A 66 5.14 12.84 7.07
CA LYS A 66 4.08 13.78 7.46
C LYS A 66 4.01 14.00 8.97
N LYS A 67 5.04 13.54 9.69
CA LYS A 67 5.17 13.53 11.15
C LYS A 67 4.11 12.73 11.89
N ARG A 68 3.31 11.92 11.17
CA ARG A 68 2.24 11.12 11.80
C ARG A 68 2.74 9.75 12.23
N ILE A 69 2.10 9.20 13.25
CA ILE A 69 2.31 7.81 13.66
C ILE A 69 1.65 6.90 12.62
N CYS A 70 2.42 6.05 11.96
CA CYS A 70 1.90 5.04 11.05
C CYS A 70 1.29 3.89 11.86
N ILE A 71 0.02 3.60 11.63
CA ILE A 71 -0.69 2.49 12.26
C ILE A 71 -0.81 1.36 11.24
N LEU A 72 -0.17 0.25 11.54
CA LEU A 72 -0.19 -0.96 10.72
C LEU A 72 -1.13 -1.97 11.37
N ASP A 73 -2.04 -2.51 10.57
CA ASP A 73 -2.90 -3.63 10.94
C ASP A 73 -2.44 -4.82 10.11
N ILE A 74 -1.56 -5.63 10.70
CA ILE A 74 -0.88 -6.76 10.05
C ILE A 74 -1.36 -8.02 10.74
N GLU A 75 -1.86 -8.97 9.97
CA GLU A 75 -2.14 -10.31 10.48
C GLU A 75 -0.83 -11.11 10.51
N MET A 76 -0.52 -11.71 11.67
CA MET A 76 0.60 -12.65 11.79
C MET A 76 0.12 -14.05 11.39
N GLU A 77 0.79 -14.66 10.40
CA GLU A 77 0.64 -16.08 10.06
C GLU A 77 1.40 -17.01 11.02
#